data_AF-A0A7C5JTS6-F1
#
_entry.id   AF-A0A7C5JTS6-F1
#
_cell.length_a   1.000
_cell.length_b   1.000
_cell.length_c   1.000
_cell.angle_alpha   90.00
_cell.angle_beta   90.00
_cell.angle_gamma   90.00
#
_symmetry.space_group_name_H-M   'P 1'
#
loop_
_entity.id
_entity.type
_entity.pdbx_description
1 polymer ?
#
loop_
_entity_poly.entity_id
_entity_poly.type
_entity_poly.pdbx_seq_one_letter_code
_entity_poly.pdbx_strand_id
1 'polypeptide(L)'
;MTVIFPIWLLLAAIFSYLAYMQWRLSQESLRTFVFRDREEGEEKQEGSQELTRETIQEFNNYLEMLNYRNQKHHQTAAIGFFVAVFLSLVSMFMVVGRF
;
A
#
# COMPACT_ATOMS: atom_id res chain seq x y z
N MET A 1 -27.05 13.48 -24.69
CA MET A 1 -27.12 12.20 -23.94
C MET A 1 -26.00 11.24 -24.31
N THR A 2 -25.72 10.99 -25.58
CA THR A 2 -24.67 10.04 -26.04
C THR A 2 -23.23 10.39 -25.65
N VAL A 3 -22.91 11.67 -25.42
CA VAL A 3 -21.55 12.13 -25.07
C VAL A 3 -21.23 11.98 -23.58
N ILE A 4 -22.24 11.89 -22.72
CA ILE A 4 -22.06 11.78 -21.26
C ILE A 4 -21.66 10.34 -20.87
N PHE A 5 -22.16 9.36 -21.61
CA PHE A 5 -21.89 7.93 -21.40
C PHE A 5 -20.40 7.56 -21.48
N PRO A 6 -19.64 7.95 -22.53
CA PRO A 6 -18.20 7.66 -22.60
C PRO A 6 -17.40 8.40 -21.53
N ILE A 7 -17.86 9.57 -21.07
CA ILE A 7 -17.19 10.33 -20.00
C ILE A 7 -17.23 9.52 -18.69
N TRP A 8 -18.40 9.02 -18.28
CA TRP A 8 -18.52 8.21 -17.06
C TRP A 8 -17.77 6.88 -17.14
N LEU A 9 -17.72 6.26 -18.32
CA LEU A 9 -16.92 5.06 -18.58
C LEU A 9 -15.42 5.35 -18.44
N LEU A 10 -14.96 6.48 -18.98
CA LEU A 10 -13.57 6.91 -18.88
C LEU A 10 -13.18 7.22 -17.43
N LEU A 11 -14.05 7.91 -16.67
CA LEU A 11 -13.83 8.12 -15.23
C LEU A 11 -13.78 6.79 -14.46
N ALA A 12 -14.70 5.86 -14.73
CA ALA A 12 -14.70 4.54 -14.10
C ALA A 12 -13.40 3.77 -14.41
N ALA A 13 -12.91 3.83 -15.65
CA ALA A 13 -11.64 3.22 -16.03
C ALA A 13 -10.44 3.85 -15.29
N ILE A 14 -10.38 5.19 -15.18
CA ILE A 14 -9.33 5.89 -14.43
C ILE A 14 -9.36 5.48 -12.95
N PHE A 15 -10.53 5.53 -12.31
CA PHE A 15 -10.64 5.16 -10.89
C PHE A 15 -10.34 3.68 -10.67
N SER A 16 -10.72 2.80 -11.59
CA SER A 16 -10.38 1.38 -11.52
C SER A 16 -8.88 1.14 -11.64
N TYR A 17 -8.20 1.87 -12.51
CA TYR A 17 -6.74 1.81 -12.63
C TYR A 17 -6.05 2.30 -11.36
N LEU A 18 -6.51 3.43 -10.79
CA LEU A 18 -5.97 3.96 -9.54
C LEU A 18 -6.22 3.01 -8.35
N ALA A 19 -7.41 2.39 -8.28
CA ALA A 19 -7.73 1.38 -7.28
C ALA A 19 -6.77 0.18 -7.38
N TYR A 20 -6.54 -0.32 -8.60
CA TYR A 20 -5.61 -1.42 -8.85
C TYR A 20 -4.17 -1.07 -8.46
N MET A 21 -3.71 0.14 -8.82
CA MET A 21 -2.37 0.61 -8.45
C MET A 21 -2.20 0.68 -6.93
N GLN A 22 -3.17 1.26 -6.21
CA GLN A 22 -3.08 1.34 -4.74
C GLN A 22 -3.23 0.00 -4.05
N TRP A 23 -4.03 -0.91 -4.61
CA TRP A 23 -4.09 -2.29 -4.16
C TRP A 23 -2.74 -3.00 -4.32
N ARG A 24 -2.06 -2.81 -5.45
CA ARG A 24 -0.73 -3.38 -5.70
C ARG A 24 0.32 -2.80 -4.75
N LEU A 25 0.34 -1.48 -4.58
CA LEU A 25 1.23 -0.80 -3.62
C LEU A 25 0.99 -1.26 -2.17
N SER A 26 -0.24 -1.62 -1.81
CA SER A 26 -0.55 -2.18 -0.48
C SER A 26 0.07 -3.55 -0.20
N GLN A 27 0.54 -4.25 -1.24
CA GLN A 27 1.19 -5.56 -1.12
C GLN A 27 2.72 -5.45 -1.07
N GLU A 28 3.30 -4.29 -1.37
CA GLU A 28 4.74 -4.07 -1.28
C GLU A 28 5.13 -3.68 0.14
N SER A 29 5.78 -4.58 0.86
CA SER A 29 6.39 -4.31 2.16
C SER A 29 7.89 -4.05 2.01
N LEU A 30 8.41 -3.09 2.77
CA LEU A 30 9.85 -2.89 2.89
C LEU A 30 10.45 -4.12 3.58
N ARG A 31 11.49 -4.70 2.97
CA ARG A 31 12.19 -5.86 3.53
C ARG A 31 12.87 -5.48 4.84
N THR A 32 12.60 -6.22 5.91
CA THR A 32 13.29 -6.06 7.19
C THR A 32 14.76 -6.48 7.06
N PHE A 33 15.63 -5.87 7.86
CA PHE A 33 17.03 -6.27 7.92
C PHE A 33 17.17 -7.52 8.77
N VAL A 34 17.73 -8.58 8.21
CA VAL A 34 18.05 -9.80 8.96
C VAL A 34 19.55 -9.79 9.23
N PHE A 35 19.92 -9.85 10.51
CA PHE A 35 21.32 -10.03 10.91
C PHE A 35 21.77 -11.39 10.40
N ARG A 36 22.79 -11.41 9.54
CA ARG A 36 23.42 -12.66 9.12
C ARG A 36 24.46 -12.98 10.18
N ASP A 37 24.14 -13.87 11.11
CA ASP A 37 25.12 -14.42 12.04
C ASP A 37 26.22 -15.06 11.20
N ARG A 38 27.34 -14.34 11.08
CA ARG A 38 28.58 -14.88 10.52
C ARG A 38 29.18 -15.70 11.64
N GLU A 39 28.79 -16.96 11.74
CA GLU A 39 29.57 -17.97 12.46
C GLU A 39 30.88 -18.13 11.70
N GLU A 40 31.89 -17.32 12.02
CA GLU A 40 33.31 -17.62 11.75
C GLU A 40 34.19 -16.55 12.41
N GLY A 41 34.56 -16.80 13.68
CA GLY A 41 35.98 -16.76 14.05
C GLY A 41 36.64 -15.46 14.50
N GLU A 42 35.94 -14.44 15.00
CA GLU A 42 36.64 -13.29 15.62
C GLU A 42 36.15 -12.97 17.03
N GLU A 43 37.04 -13.24 17.99
CA GLU A 43 37.06 -12.59 19.30
C GLU A 43 36.90 -11.07 19.12
N LYS A 44 35.76 -10.50 19.51
CA LYS A 44 35.64 -9.08 19.88
C LYS A 44 34.29 -8.77 20.52
N GLN A 45 34.36 -8.47 21.82
CA GLN A 45 33.45 -7.62 22.57
C GLN A 45 31.97 -8.05 22.57
N GLU A 46 31.64 -8.99 23.46
CA GLU A 46 30.26 -9.42 23.78
C GLU A 46 29.32 -8.23 24.03
N GLY A 47 29.79 -7.15 24.67
CA GLY A 47 28.96 -5.94 24.90
C GLY A 47 28.67 -5.08 23.65
N SER A 48 29.46 -5.19 22.57
CA SER A 48 29.23 -4.44 21.32
C SER A 48 28.20 -5.14 20.42
N GLN A 49 28.18 -6.48 20.44
CA GLN A 49 27.20 -7.26 19.68
C GLN A 49 25.78 -7.14 20.24
N GLU A 50 25.60 -7.09 21.56
CA GLU A 50 24.29 -6.87 22.18
C GLU A 50 23.70 -5.49 21.87
N LEU A 51 24.50 -4.42 22.01
CA LEU A 51 24.10 -3.05 21.63
C LEU A 51 23.73 -2.94 20.14
N THR A 52 24.48 -3.63 19.27
CA THR A 52 24.20 -3.64 17.83
C THR A 52 22.92 -4.41 17.52
N ARG A 53 22.65 -5.51 18.24
CA ARG A 53 21.43 -6.32 18.08
C ARG A 53 20.19 -5.58 18.54
N GLU A 54 20.26 -4.89 19.68
CA GLU A 54 19.17 -4.07 20.22
C GLU A 54 18.84 -2.91 19.29
N THR A 55 19.85 -2.18 18.81
CA THR A 55 19.67 -1.08 17.83
C THR A 55 18.99 -1.57 16.54
N ILE A 56 19.35 -2.76 16.06
CA ILE A 56 18.76 -3.32 14.83
C ILE A 56 17.35 -3.84 15.06
N GLN A 57 17.06 -4.36 16.25
CA GLN A 57 15.71 -4.75 16.64
C GLN A 57 14.79 -3.54 16.73
N GLU A 58 15.24 -2.43 17.33
CA GLU A 58 14.51 -1.17 17.33
C GLU A 58 14.30 -0.62 15.91
N PHE A 59 15.34 -0.67 15.07
CA PHE A 59 15.24 -0.23 13.68
C PHE A 59 14.26 -1.07 12.87
N ASN A 60 14.27 -2.40 13.03
CA ASN A 60 13.31 -3.29 12.39
C ASN A 60 11.88 -3.05 12.88
N ASN A 61 11.67 -2.82 14.18
CA ASN A 61 10.37 -2.44 14.73
C ASN A 61 9.86 -1.13 14.11
N TYR A 62 10.75 -0.14 13.92
CA TYR A 62 10.40 1.11 13.24
C TYR A 62 10.00 0.88 11.78
N LEU A 63 10.77 0.07 11.04
CA LEU A 63 10.45 -0.31 9.65
C LEU A 63 9.12 -1.06 9.55
N GLU A 64 8.83 -1.96 10.49
CA GLU A 64 7.57 -2.70 10.54
C GLU A 64 6.39 -1.77 10.82
N MET A 65 6.54 -0.82 11.76
CA MET A 65 5.53 0.19 12.03
C MET A 65 5.27 1.08 10.81
N LEU A 66 6.33 1.46 10.09
CA LEU A 66 6.23 2.24 8.86
C LEU A 66 5.50 1.46 7.76
N ASN A 67 5.85 0.18 7.58
CA ASN A 67 5.19 -0.73 6.65
C ASN A 67 3.70 -0.88 6.97
N TYR A 68 3.34 -1.09 8.23
CA TYR A 68 1.95 -1.22 8.67
C TYR A 68 1.14 0.04 8.36
N ARG A 69 1.70 1.22 8.68
CA ARG A 69 1.05 2.51 8.36
C ARG A 69 0.91 2.71 6.86
N ASN A 70 1.95 2.42 6.09
CA ASN A 70 1.93 2.59 4.65
C ASN A 70 0.92 1.65 3.99
N GLN A 71 0.91 0.38 4.39
CA GLN A 71 -0.05 -0.62 3.95
C GLN A 71 -1.50 -0.19 4.26
N LYS A 72 -1.78 0.28 5.48
CA LYS A 72 -3.11 0.79 5.83
C LYS A 72 -3.53 2.02 5.04
N HIS A 73 -2.62 2.95 4.78
CA HIS A 73 -2.90 4.11 3.94
C HIS A 73 -3.25 3.69 2.50
N HIS A 74 -2.45 2.80 1.90
CA HIS A 74 -2.71 2.30 0.55
C HIS A 74 -4.01 1.48 0.47
N GLN A 75 -4.33 0.65 1.47
CA GLN A 75 -5.61 -0.07 1.55
C GLN A 75 -6.80 0.90 1.63
N THR A 76 -6.71 1.93 2.48
CA THR A 76 -7.78 2.92 2.63
C THR A 76 -7.99 3.71 1.34
N ALA A 77 -6.90 4.09 0.67
CA ALA A 77 -6.96 4.75 -0.64
C ALA A 77 -7.57 3.84 -1.72
N ALA A 78 -7.21 2.56 -1.76
CA ALA A 78 -7.78 1.58 -2.69
C ALA A 78 -9.29 1.42 -2.50
N ILE A 79 -9.76 1.36 -1.25
CA ILE A 79 -11.21 1.33 -0.92
C ILE A 79 -11.89 2.61 -1.41
N GLY A 80 -11.29 3.78 -1.19
CA GLY A 80 -11.82 5.07 -1.67
C GLY A 80 -11.98 5.11 -3.19
N PHE A 81 -10.98 4.65 -3.94
CA PHE A 81 -11.09 4.56 -5.39
C PHE A 81 -12.11 3.52 -5.85
N PHE A 82 -12.25 2.40 -5.15
CA PHE A 82 -13.29 1.41 -5.44
C PHE A 82 -14.70 1.98 -5.27
N VAL A 83 -14.92 2.76 -4.20
CA VAL A 83 -16.18 3.49 -3.98
C VAL A 83 -16.41 4.53 -5.10
N ALA A 84 -15.36 5.22 -5.56
CA ALA A 84 -15.45 6.16 -6.67
C ALA A 84 -15.84 5.48 -8.00
N VAL A 85 -15.30 4.29 -8.30
CA VAL A 85 -15.75 3.47 -9.45
C VAL A 85 -17.24 3.16 -9.35
N PHE A 86 -17.68 2.68 -8.18
CA PHE A 86 -19.07 2.34 -7.94
C PHE A 86 -20.00 3.55 -8.13
N LEU A 87 -19.66 4.69 -7.52
CA LEU A 87 -20.42 5.93 -7.67
C LEU A 87 -20.45 6.44 -9.11
N SER A 88 -19.35 6.31 -9.85
CA SER A 88 -19.26 6.66 -11.27
C SER A 88 -20.25 5.84 -12.11
N LEU A 89 -20.31 4.53 -11.87
CA LEU A 89 -21.25 3.63 -12.55
C LEU A 89 -22.71 3.88 -12.14
N VAL A 90 -22.99 4.07 -10.84
CA VAL A 90 -24.35 4.37 -10.37
C VAL A 90 -24.84 5.71 -10.93
N SER A 91 -23.97 6.74 -10.94
CA SER A 91 -24.27 8.04 -11.52
C SER A 91 -24.60 7.93 -13.01
N MET A 92 -23.82 7.13 -13.76
CA MET A 92 -24.08 6.82 -15.16
C MET A 92 -25.49 6.24 -15.36
N PHE A 93 -25.92 5.27 -14.55
CA PHE A 93 -27.27 4.70 -14.64
C PHE A 93 -28.37 5.65 -14.16
N MET A 94 -28.16 6.44 -13.11
CA MET A 94 -29.15 7.43 -12.64
C MET A 94 -29.36 8.57 -13.63
N VAL A 95 -28.30 9.07 -14.26
CA VAL A 95 -28.39 10.14 -15.28
C VAL A 95 -29.13 9.64 -16.53
N VAL A 96 -28.99 8.35 -16.85
CA VAL A 96 -29.66 7.72 -18.00
C VAL A 96 -31.12 7.34 -17.68
N GLY A 97 -31.42 6.90 -16.47
CA GLY A 97 -32.77 6.50 -16.03
C GLY A 97 -33.69 7.65 -15.63
N ARG A 98 -33.24 8.90 -15.75
CA ARG A 98 -34.02 10.11 -15.43
C ARG A 98 -34.74 10.70 -16.66
N PHE A 99 -35.14 9.84 -17.59
CA PHE A 99 -36.00 10.12 -18.74
C PHE A 99 -37.21 9.18 -18.75
#